data_AF-A0A3M3K8Z6-F1
#
_entry.id   AF-A0A3M3K8Z6-F1
#
_cell.length_a   1.000
_cell.length_b   1.000
_cell.length_c   1.000
_cell.angle_alpha   90.00
_cell.angle_beta   90.00
_cell.angle_gamma   90.00
#
_symmetry.space_group_name_H-M   'P 1'
#
loop_
_entity.id
_entity.type
_entity.pdbx_description
1 polymer ?
#
loop_
_entity_poly.entity_id
_entity_poly.type
_entity_poly.pdbx_seq_one_letter_code
_entity_poly.pdbx_strand_id
1 'polypeptide(L)'
;MKTISKVLTGTLLALSIGSAFAAGDSAIEHNTQAFLDALNSGTGKPIEQLSPKDARAVLVGAQASVKLTLPKADVSEKTIKVDGQSISLNIVRPAGVKGTLPVFMFFHGGGWVLGDFQTHERLVRDLVAGSGAVAVFVNYTPSPEAHYPTAINQAYAATRWVAEHGKEINVDGKRLAVAGNSVGGNMAAVVALMAKDKGTPALRYQVLLWPVTDANFDTGSYDQYAEDHFLTRNMMKWFWDNYTTDAAQRNEIYASPLRATTEQLKGLPPALVQTASADVLRDEGEAYARKLDQAGVPVTAVRYNGMIHDYGLLNVVSQVPAVRSAILQASQELKEHLK
;
A
#
# COMPACT_ATOMS: atom_id res chain seq x y z
N MET A 1 -48.44 29.05 7.84
CA MET A 1 -47.86 27.76 7.40
C MET A 1 -47.56 27.81 5.92
N LYS A 2 -46.28 27.88 5.54
CA LYS A 2 -45.68 27.35 4.30
C LYS A 2 -44.21 27.75 4.30
N THR A 3 -43.36 26.84 4.76
CA THR A 3 -41.90 26.89 4.70
C THR A 3 -41.46 26.63 3.27
N ILE A 4 -40.70 27.55 2.70
CA ILE A 4 -40.09 27.42 1.37
C ILE A 4 -38.73 26.74 1.53
N SER A 5 -38.59 25.59 0.87
CA SER A 5 -37.36 24.81 0.73
C SER A 5 -36.31 25.59 -0.06
N LYS A 6 -35.10 25.73 0.48
CA LYS A 6 -33.93 26.22 -0.27
C LYS A 6 -33.18 25.03 -0.86
N VAL A 7 -33.24 24.94 -2.18
CA VAL A 7 -32.42 24.07 -3.03
C VAL A 7 -30.99 24.65 -3.07
N LEU A 8 -29.98 23.85 -2.72
CA LEU A 8 -28.57 24.16 -3.01
C LEU A 8 -28.26 23.63 -4.42
N THR A 9 -28.11 24.54 -5.37
CA THR A 9 -27.64 24.26 -6.73
C THR A 9 -26.14 23.98 -6.73
N GLY A 10 -25.76 22.80 -7.22
CA GLY A 10 -24.37 22.44 -7.47
C GLY A 10 -23.77 23.32 -8.56
N THR A 11 -22.58 23.85 -8.32
CA THR A 11 -21.80 24.56 -9.33
C THR A 11 -20.76 23.58 -9.89
N LEU A 12 -20.95 23.16 -11.14
CA LEU A 12 -19.91 22.53 -11.96
C LEU A 12 -18.84 23.60 -12.23
N LEU A 13 -17.63 23.42 -11.73
CA LEU A 13 -16.49 24.23 -12.13
C LEU A 13 -15.86 23.58 -13.37
N ALA A 14 -16.13 24.15 -14.55
CA ALA A 14 -15.36 23.87 -15.75
C ALA A 14 -14.05 24.67 -15.67
N LEU A 15 -12.92 23.98 -15.46
CA LEU A 15 -11.59 24.61 -15.44
C LEU A 15 -11.14 24.87 -16.88
N SER A 16 -11.16 26.14 -17.29
CA SER A 16 -10.43 26.64 -18.45
C SER A 16 -8.93 26.70 -18.13
N ILE A 17 -8.12 26.04 -18.94
CA ILE A 17 -6.67 25.95 -18.80
C ILE A 17 -6.05 27.31 -19.17
N GLY A 18 -5.80 28.15 -18.17
CA GLY A 18 -4.98 29.36 -18.30
C GLY A 18 -3.53 29.03 -17.98
N SER A 19 -2.65 29.17 -18.97
CA SER A 19 -1.21 28.98 -18.81
C SER A 19 -0.62 30.08 -17.92
N ALA A 20 -0.55 29.81 -16.62
CA ALA A 20 0.35 30.50 -15.70
C ALA A 20 1.24 29.41 -15.09
N PHE A 21 2.50 29.36 -15.53
CA PHE A 21 3.52 28.55 -14.86
C PHE A 21 3.79 29.18 -13.49
N ALA A 22 3.02 28.77 -12.48
CA ALA A 22 3.56 28.71 -11.13
C ALA A 22 4.79 27.80 -11.22
N ALA A 23 5.92 28.24 -10.65
CA ALA A 23 7.12 27.42 -10.60
C ALA A 23 6.86 26.25 -9.64
N GLY A 24 6.14 25.24 -10.11
CA GLY A 24 6.05 23.94 -9.47
C GLY A 24 7.46 23.37 -9.34
N ASP A 25 7.67 22.48 -8.38
CA ASP A 25 8.92 21.74 -8.30
C ASP A 25 9.10 21.04 -9.66
N SER A 26 10.08 21.50 -10.44
CA SER A 26 10.35 20.99 -11.80
C SER A 26 10.61 19.48 -11.84
N ALA A 27 10.76 18.85 -10.67
CA ALA A 27 10.92 17.42 -10.50
C ALA A 27 9.60 16.61 -10.47
N ILE A 28 8.42 17.22 -10.28
CA ILE A 28 7.12 16.51 -10.19
C ILE A 28 6.45 16.38 -11.55
N GLU A 29 5.83 15.23 -11.82
CA GLU A 29 5.06 15.01 -13.04
C GLU A 29 3.84 15.95 -13.09
N HIS A 30 3.58 16.60 -14.23
CA HIS A 30 2.63 17.72 -14.32
C HIS A 30 1.17 17.41 -13.88
N ASN A 31 0.63 16.21 -14.12
CA ASN A 31 -0.72 15.87 -13.62
C ASN A 31 -0.72 15.61 -12.10
N THR A 32 0.37 15.03 -11.60
CA THR A 32 0.62 14.87 -10.17
C THR A 32 0.80 16.24 -9.49
N GLN A 33 1.50 17.17 -10.11
CA GLN A 33 1.62 18.56 -9.63
C GLN A 33 0.25 19.25 -9.60
N ALA A 34 -0.56 19.11 -10.66
CA ALA A 34 -1.91 19.67 -10.68
C ALA A 34 -2.81 19.09 -9.55
N PHE A 35 -2.63 17.81 -9.22
CA PHE A 35 -3.29 17.19 -8.06
C PHE A 35 -2.80 17.80 -6.73
N LEU A 36 -1.49 17.97 -6.55
CA LEU A 36 -0.93 18.61 -5.35
C LEU A 36 -1.39 20.05 -5.19
N ASP A 37 -1.39 20.85 -6.27
CA ASP A 37 -1.86 22.23 -6.26
C ASP A 37 -3.32 22.32 -5.80
N ALA A 38 -4.17 21.42 -6.32
CA ALA A 38 -5.57 21.35 -5.91
C ALA A 38 -5.71 20.92 -4.44
N LEU A 39 -4.96 19.91 -4.01
CA LEU A 39 -4.97 19.41 -2.62
C LEU A 39 -4.53 20.49 -1.63
N ASN A 40 -3.39 21.13 -1.90
CA ASN A 40 -2.74 22.10 -1.03
C ASN A 40 -3.46 23.47 -1.02
N SER A 41 -4.32 23.74 -2.00
CA SER A 41 -5.23 24.90 -1.97
C SER A 41 -6.39 24.75 -0.97
N GLY A 42 -6.62 23.55 -0.44
CA GLY A 42 -7.68 23.27 0.52
C GLY A 42 -7.43 23.93 1.88
N THR A 43 -8.49 24.41 2.52
CA THR A 43 -8.45 24.99 3.88
C THR A 43 -8.80 23.97 4.98
N GLY A 44 -8.81 22.68 4.63
CA GLY A 44 -9.08 21.60 5.56
C GLY A 44 -8.02 21.49 6.66
N LYS A 45 -8.37 20.88 7.79
CA LYS A 45 -7.39 20.59 8.83
C LYS A 45 -6.43 19.49 8.34
N PRO A 46 -5.14 19.53 8.75
CA PRO A 46 -4.23 18.41 8.54
C PRO A 46 -4.81 17.11 9.10
N ILE A 47 -4.55 15.98 8.42
CA ILE A 47 -5.21 14.71 8.73
C ILE A 47 -4.84 14.18 10.13
N GLU A 48 -3.64 14.49 10.60
CA GLU A 48 -3.17 14.17 11.95
C GLU A 48 -3.91 14.94 13.06
N GLN A 49 -4.71 15.94 12.71
CA GLN A 49 -5.58 16.68 13.62
C GLN A 49 -7.04 16.21 13.57
N LEU A 50 -7.36 15.23 12.72
CA LEU A 50 -8.69 14.65 12.60
C LEU A 50 -8.86 13.45 13.54
N SER A 51 -10.11 13.08 13.82
CA SER A 51 -10.39 11.77 14.41
C SER A 51 -10.03 10.66 13.41
N PRO A 52 -9.67 9.43 13.85
CA PRO A 52 -9.44 8.31 12.94
C PRO A 52 -10.60 8.07 11.96
N LYS A 53 -11.84 8.24 12.42
CA LYS A 53 -13.05 8.14 11.59
C LYS A 53 -13.06 9.18 10.46
N ASP A 54 -12.78 10.43 10.77
CA ASP A 54 -12.81 11.52 9.78
C ASP A 54 -11.61 11.42 8.83
N ALA A 55 -10.43 11.03 9.34
CA ALA A 55 -9.25 10.73 8.53
C ALA A 55 -9.53 9.62 7.50
N ARG A 56 -10.17 8.51 7.92
CA ARG A 56 -10.61 7.44 7.00
C ARG A 56 -11.54 7.97 5.91
N ALA A 57 -12.48 8.84 6.26
CA ALA A 57 -13.41 9.43 5.30
C ALA A 57 -12.71 10.30 4.24
N VAL A 58 -11.57 10.92 4.55
CA VAL A 58 -10.76 11.67 3.58
C VAL A 58 -10.28 10.74 2.47
N LEU A 59 -9.67 9.59 2.80
CA LEU A 59 -9.19 8.64 1.79
C LEU A 59 -10.35 8.03 0.98
N VAL A 60 -11.46 7.68 1.64
CA VAL A 60 -12.67 7.19 0.95
C VAL A 60 -13.19 8.22 -0.05
N GLY A 61 -13.30 9.48 0.36
CA GLY A 61 -13.74 10.58 -0.49
C GLY A 61 -12.78 10.84 -1.66
N ALA A 62 -11.48 10.82 -1.41
CA ALA A 62 -10.45 10.99 -2.44
C ALA A 62 -10.56 9.88 -3.51
N GLN A 63 -10.71 8.62 -3.08
CA GLN A 63 -10.83 7.49 -4.01
C GLN A 63 -12.15 7.51 -4.80
N ALA A 64 -13.24 7.99 -4.19
CA ALA A 64 -14.54 8.13 -4.83
C ALA A 64 -14.67 9.38 -5.74
N SER A 65 -13.74 10.34 -5.64
CA SER A 65 -13.78 11.60 -6.38
C SER A 65 -13.60 11.44 -7.89
N VAL A 66 -13.06 10.30 -8.32
CA VAL A 66 -12.83 9.98 -9.73
C VAL A 66 -13.64 8.76 -10.13
N LYS A 67 -14.48 8.91 -11.17
CA LYS A 67 -15.19 7.78 -11.77
C LYS A 67 -14.23 7.01 -12.67
N LEU A 68 -13.86 5.80 -12.24
CA LEU A 68 -13.02 4.90 -13.01
C LEU A 68 -13.83 3.68 -13.47
N THR A 69 -13.50 3.18 -14.66
CA THR A 69 -13.89 1.82 -15.03
C THR A 69 -12.83 0.87 -14.47
N LEU A 70 -13.20 0.11 -13.44
CA LEU A 70 -12.30 -0.85 -12.82
C LEU A 70 -11.98 -2.00 -13.80
N PRO A 71 -10.75 -2.55 -13.78
CA PRO A 71 -10.47 -3.80 -14.48
C PRO A 71 -11.47 -4.89 -14.06
N LYS A 72 -11.90 -5.70 -15.03
CA LYS A 72 -12.84 -6.79 -14.77
C LYS A 72 -12.17 -7.83 -13.86
N ALA A 73 -12.82 -8.15 -12.75
CA ALA A 73 -12.40 -9.17 -11.81
C ALA A 73 -13.63 -9.86 -11.19
N ASP A 74 -13.48 -11.14 -10.85
CA ASP A 74 -14.43 -11.87 -10.01
C ASP A 74 -14.01 -11.61 -8.55
N VAL A 75 -14.87 -10.96 -7.76
CA VAL A 75 -14.59 -10.60 -6.36
C VAL A 75 -15.51 -11.38 -5.44
N SER A 76 -14.95 -12.02 -4.41
CA SER A 76 -15.70 -12.70 -3.37
C SER A 76 -15.12 -12.43 -1.98
N GLU A 77 -15.88 -12.77 -0.94
CA GLU A 77 -15.45 -12.64 0.45
C GLU A 77 -15.36 -14.00 1.12
N LYS A 78 -14.41 -14.16 2.04
CA LYS A 78 -14.32 -15.32 2.91
C LYS A 78 -13.79 -14.91 4.28
N THR A 79 -14.50 -15.31 5.33
CA THR A 79 -13.98 -15.25 6.70
C THR A 79 -13.31 -16.58 7.04
N ILE A 80 -12.03 -16.52 7.40
CA ILE A 80 -11.26 -17.67 7.88
C ILE A 80 -11.19 -17.66 9.40
N LYS A 81 -11.05 -18.85 10.00
CA LYS A 81 -10.77 -19.02 11.43
C LYS A 81 -9.36 -19.61 11.57
N VAL A 82 -8.44 -18.85 12.14
CA VAL A 82 -7.03 -19.24 12.29
C VAL A 82 -6.51 -18.70 13.62
N ASP A 83 -5.77 -19.52 14.37
CA ASP A 83 -5.22 -19.19 15.70
C ASP A 83 -6.26 -18.58 16.68
N GLY A 84 -7.50 -19.09 16.63
CA GLY A 84 -8.60 -18.60 17.47
C GLY A 84 -9.20 -17.25 17.06
N GLN A 85 -8.75 -16.65 15.96
CA GLN A 85 -9.24 -15.37 15.43
C GLN A 85 -10.07 -15.57 14.15
N SER A 86 -11.01 -14.66 13.91
CA SER A 86 -11.72 -14.57 12.63
C SER A 86 -11.12 -13.46 11.79
N ILE A 87 -10.67 -13.78 10.58
CA ILE A 87 -10.05 -12.81 9.66
C ILE A 87 -10.87 -12.76 8.38
N SER A 88 -11.32 -11.58 7.99
CA SER A 88 -12.07 -11.38 6.74
C SER A 88 -11.11 -11.16 5.57
N LEU A 89 -11.39 -11.81 4.45
CA LEU A 89 -10.61 -11.74 3.22
C LEU A 89 -11.50 -11.28 2.06
N ASN A 90 -11.00 -10.37 1.22
CA ASN A 90 -11.53 -10.13 -0.11
C ASN A 90 -10.64 -10.85 -1.13
N ILE A 91 -11.23 -11.70 -1.95
CA ILE A 91 -10.52 -12.53 -2.92
C ILE A 91 -10.81 -11.93 -4.30
N VAL A 92 -9.79 -11.44 -4.98
CA VAL A 92 -9.90 -10.81 -6.30
C VAL A 92 -9.23 -11.72 -7.32
N ARG A 93 -10.03 -12.20 -8.27
CA ARG A 93 -9.61 -13.17 -9.29
C ARG A 93 -9.74 -12.58 -10.70
N PRO A 94 -8.84 -12.92 -11.65
CA PRO A 94 -9.02 -12.54 -13.04
C PRO A 94 -10.37 -13.03 -13.58
N ALA A 95 -11.16 -12.12 -14.16
CA ALA A 95 -12.54 -12.40 -14.54
C ALA A 95 -12.66 -13.59 -15.51
N GLY A 96 -13.53 -14.54 -15.18
CA GLY A 96 -13.87 -15.66 -16.06
C GLY A 96 -12.79 -16.76 -16.15
N VAL A 97 -11.62 -16.59 -15.56
CA VAL A 97 -10.54 -17.58 -15.58
C VAL A 97 -10.88 -18.76 -14.66
N LYS A 98 -10.89 -19.97 -15.19
CA LYS A 98 -11.18 -21.22 -14.44
C LYS A 98 -9.89 -21.95 -14.04
N GLY A 99 -10.00 -22.94 -13.15
CA GLY A 99 -8.87 -23.74 -12.67
C GLY A 99 -8.10 -23.10 -11.52
N THR A 100 -7.08 -23.79 -11.01
CA THR A 100 -6.28 -23.34 -9.87
C THR A 100 -5.22 -22.33 -10.32
N LEU A 101 -5.18 -21.15 -9.68
CA LEU A 101 -4.25 -20.05 -10.03
C LEU A 101 -3.20 -19.85 -8.93
N PRO A 102 -2.03 -19.25 -9.25
CA PRO A 102 -1.14 -18.76 -8.20
C PRO A 102 -1.78 -17.58 -7.46
N VAL A 103 -1.21 -17.24 -6.31
CA VAL A 103 -1.80 -16.26 -5.39
C VAL A 103 -0.74 -15.30 -4.83
N PHE A 104 -1.14 -14.06 -4.58
CA PHE A 104 -0.40 -13.15 -3.73
C PHE A 104 -1.30 -12.61 -2.63
N MET A 105 -0.76 -12.48 -1.43
CA MET A 105 -1.39 -11.73 -0.37
C MET A 105 -1.28 -10.24 -0.69
N PHE A 106 -2.33 -9.47 -0.42
CA PHE A 106 -2.28 -8.01 -0.52
C PHE A 106 -2.55 -7.40 0.86
N PHE A 107 -1.58 -6.63 1.35
CA PHE A 107 -1.67 -5.87 2.58
C PHE A 107 -1.79 -4.39 2.22
N HIS A 108 -2.87 -3.75 2.66
CA HIS A 108 -3.17 -2.39 2.23
C HIS A 108 -2.40 -1.32 3.00
N GLY A 109 -2.23 -0.17 2.34
CA GLY A 109 -1.66 1.03 2.94
C GLY A 109 -2.69 1.84 3.73
N GLY A 110 -2.29 3.06 4.09
CA GLY A 110 -3.11 3.98 4.89
C GLY A 110 -2.61 4.23 6.30
N GLY A 111 -1.30 4.09 6.58
CA GLY A 111 -0.75 4.47 7.88
C GLY A 111 -1.29 3.68 9.07
N TRP A 112 -1.73 2.43 8.83
CA TRP A 112 -2.45 1.53 9.75
C TRP A 112 -3.83 2.02 10.22
N VAL A 113 -4.09 3.33 10.11
CA VAL A 113 -5.33 3.96 10.55
C VAL A 113 -6.38 4.00 9.44
N LEU A 114 -5.97 4.23 8.20
CA LEU A 114 -6.82 4.33 7.03
C LEU A 114 -6.80 3.05 6.19
N GLY A 115 -7.62 3.08 5.14
CA GLY A 115 -7.64 2.06 4.11
C GLY A 115 -8.61 0.92 4.44
N ASP A 116 -9.12 0.35 3.37
CA ASP A 116 -10.00 -0.80 3.32
C ASP A 116 -9.92 -1.40 1.91
N PHE A 117 -10.69 -2.46 1.66
CA PHE A 117 -10.73 -3.07 0.33
C PHE A 117 -11.19 -2.08 -0.75
N GLN A 118 -12.23 -1.29 -0.50
CA GLN A 118 -12.84 -0.40 -1.50
C GLN A 118 -11.88 0.72 -1.94
N THR A 119 -11.13 1.30 -1.00
CA THR A 119 -10.11 2.32 -1.28
C THR A 119 -8.95 1.77 -2.10
N HIS A 120 -8.63 0.48 -1.97
CA HIS A 120 -7.52 -0.16 -2.70
C HIS A 120 -7.97 -0.98 -3.91
N GLU A 121 -9.28 -1.14 -4.13
CA GLU A 121 -9.85 -2.11 -5.06
C GLU A 121 -9.29 -1.96 -6.48
N ARG A 122 -9.14 -0.72 -6.95
CA ARG A 122 -8.57 -0.44 -8.28
C ARG A 122 -7.14 -0.94 -8.41
N LEU A 123 -6.26 -0.60 -7.45
CA LEU A 123 -4.87 -1.05 -7.43
C LEU A 123 -4.77 -2.58 -7.39
N VAL A 124 -5.57 -3.22 -6.53
CA VAL A 124 -5.62 -4.69 -6.42
C VAL A 124 -6.06 -5.32 -7.74
N ARG A 125 -7.10 -4.78 -8.38
CA ARG A 125 -7.59 -5.26 -9.68
C ARG A 125 -6.57 -5.04 -10.80
N ASP A 126 -5.83 -3.94 -10.80
CA ASP A 126 -4.77 -3.70 -11.79
C ASP A 126 -3.65 -4.76 -11.66
N LEU A 127 -3.22 -5.06 -10.43
CA LEU A 127 -2.22 -6.10 -10.16
C LEU A 127 -2.73 -7.49 -10.56
N VAL A 128 -3.98 -7.83 -10.25
CA VAL A 128 -4.62 -9.09 -10.65
C VAL A 128 -4.71 -9.21 -12.18
N ALA A 129 -5.15 -8.14 -12.86
CA ALA A 129 -5.30 -8.12 -14.31
C ALA A 129 -3.96 -8.30 -15.03
N GLY A 130 -2.89 -7.64 -14.55
CA GLY A 130 -1.56 -7.74 -15.15
C GLY A 130 -0.84 -9.06 -14.82
N SER A 131 -0.99 -9.56 -13.60
CA SER A 131 -0.27 -10.76 -13.13
C SER A 131 -0.94 -12.07 -13.56
N GLY A 132 -2.27 -12.07 -13.69
CA GLY A 132 -3.06 -13.29 -13.85
C GLY A 132 -3.13 -14.14 -12.57
N ALA A 133 -2.60 -13.67 -11.45
CA ALA A 133 -2.69 -14.30 -10.15
C ALA A 133 -3.93 -13.83 -9.38
N VAL A 134 -4.33 -14.58 -8.36
CA VAL A 134 -5.38 -14.17 -7.41
C VAL A 134 -4.77 -13.29 -6.33
N ALA A 135 -5.43 -12.18 -6.01
CA ALA A 135 -5.11 -11.42 -4.80
C ALA A 135 -5.97 -11.91 -3.64
N VAL A 136 -5.35 -12.15 -2.49
CA VAL A 136 -6.05 -12.30 -1.21
C VAL A 136 -5.77 -11.06 -0.37
N PHE A 137 -6.74 -10.15 -0.36
CA PHE A 137 -6.71 -8.93 0.45
C PHE A 137 -7.07 -9.26 1.89
N VAL A 138 -6.20 -8.92 2.83
CA VAL A 138 -6.42 -9.17 4.26
C VAL A 138 -7.03 -7.93 4.92
N ASN A 139 -8.26 -8.05 5.43
CA ASN A 139 -8.89 -6.99 6.21
C ASN A 139 -8.40 -7.04 7.66
N TYR A 140 -7.18 -6.57 7.88
CA TYR A 140 -6.58 -6.51 9.21
C TYR A 140 -7.30 -5.45 10.08
N THR A 141 -7.20 -5.59 11.41
CA THR A 141 -7.79 -4.63 12.35
C THR A 141 -7.00 -3.31 12.33
N PRO A 142 -7.64 -2.16 12.05
CA PRO A 142 -6.94 -0.89 11.93
C PRO A 142 -6.49 -0.37 13.30
N SER A 143 -5.55 0.56 13.27
CA SER A 143 -5.18 1.39 14.41
C SER A 143 -6.07 2.64 14.49
N PRO A 144 -6.27 3.23 15.69
CA PRO A 144 -5.78 2.80 17.00
C PRO A 144 -6.67 1.75 17.69
N GLU A 145 -7.67 1.16 17.03
CA GLU A 145 -8.49 0.09 17.62
C GLU A 145 -7.66 -1.14 17.97
N ALA A 146 -6.64 -1.44 17.17
CA ALA A 146 -5.57 -2.36 17.51
C ALA A 146 -4.20 -1.72 17.31
N HIS A 147 -3.24 -2.13 18.14
CA HIS A 147 -1.84 -1.70 18.06
C HIS A 147 -0.94 -2.84 17.58
N TYR A 148 0.32 -2.52 17.30
CA TYR A 148 1.37 -3.53 17.11
C TYR A 148 1.34 -4.59 18.24
N PRO A 149 1.48 -5.90 17.96
CA PRO A 149 1.68 -6.55 16.66
C PRO A 149 0.40 -7.15 16.04
N THR A 150 -0.79 -6.64 16.37
CA THR A 150 -2.08 -7.31 16.02
C THR A 150 -2.26 -7.52 14.52
N ALA A 151 -2.12 -6.46 13.71
CA ALA A 151 -2.35 -6.52 12.27
C ALA A 151 -1.34 -7.43 11.54
N ILE A 152 -0.05 -7.39 11.93
CA ILE A 152 0.97 -8.24 11.31
C ILE A 152 0.79 -9.72 11.66
N ASN A 153 0.31 -10.02 12.88
CA ASN A 153 -0.06 -11.39 13.26
C ASN A 153 -1.24 -11.90 12.45
N GLN A 154 -2.26 -11.06 12.21
CA GLN A 154 -3.38 -11.40 11.32
C GLN A 154 -2.92 -11.61 9.87
N ALA A 155 -2.07 -10.72 9.35
CA ALA A 155 -1.50 -10.83 8.01
C ALA A 155 -0.70 -12.13 7.83
N TYR A 156 0.16 -12.48 8.78
CA TYR A 156 0.92 -13.73 8.77
C TYR A 156 0.00 -14.96 8.90
N ALA A 157 -0.98 -14.94 9.81
CA ALA A 157 -1.91 -16.04 10.00
C ALA A 157 -2.76 -16.30 8.75
N ALA A 158 -3.23 -15.25 8.07
CA ALA A 158 -3.93 -15.36 6.79
C ALA A 158 -3.02 -15.90 5.68
N THR A 159 -1.76 -15.46 5.63
CA THR A 159 -0.76 -15.95 4.66
C THR A 159 -0.52 -17.46 4.84
N ARG A 160 -0.32 -17.91 6.08
CA ARG A 160 -0.18 -19.34 6.39
C ARG A 160 -1.45 -20.12 6.02
N TRP A 161 -2.62 -19.59 6.35
CA TRP A 161 -3.89 -20.22 6.01
C TRP A 161 -4.03 -20.40 4.48
N VAL A 162 -3.67 -19.39 3.67
CA VAL A 162 -3.72 -19.50 2.20
C VAL A 162 -2.73 -20.55 1.68
N ALA A 163 -1.54 -20.64 2.26
CA ALA A 163 -0.56 -21.66 1.88
C ALA A 163 -1.08 -23.10 2.13
N GLU A 164 -1.75 -23.31 3.26
CA GLU A 164 -2.25 -24.62 3.70
C GLU A 164 -3.61 -25.00 3.08
N HIS A 165 -4.50 -24.00 2.95
CA HIS A 165 -5.92 -24.18 2.59
C HIS A 165 -6.31 -23.52 1.26
N GLY A 166 -5.34 -23.08 0.44
CA GLY A 166 -5.61 -22.36 -0.81
C GLY A 166 -6.59 -23.05 -1.77
N LYS A 167 -6.69 -24.39 -1.73
CA LYS A 167 -7.68 -25.16 -2.50
C LYS A 167 -9.13 -24.74 -2.21
N GLU A 168 -9.44 -24.32 -0.99
CA GLU A 168 -10.78 -23.84 -0.60
C GLU A 168 -11.20 -22.55 -1.32
N ILE A 169 -10.22 -21.78 -1.81
CA ILE A 169 -10.45 -20.57 -2.61
C ILE A 169 -9.93 -20.73 -4.04
N ASN A 170 -9.69 -21.98 -4.46
CA ASN A 170 -9.21 -22.37 -5.79
C ASN A 170 -7.90 -21.66 -6.21
N VAL A 171 -6.94 -21.61 -5.27
CA VAL A 171 -5.55 -21.16 -5.51
C VAL A 171 -4.54 -22.24 -5.12
N ASP A 172 -3.35 -22.15 -5.72
CA ASP A 172 -2.20 -22.97 -5.38
C ASP A 172 -1.34 -22.24 -4.33
N GLY A 173 -1.55 -22.58 -3.05
CA GLY A 173 -0.82 -21.99 -1.92
C GLY A 173 0.70 -22.22 -1.93
N LYS A 174 1.24 -23.06 -2.83
CA LYS A 174 2.69 -23.25 -3.01
C LYS A 174 3.32 -22.24 -3.97
N ARG A 175 2.49 -21.54 -4.75
CA ARG A 175 2.87 -20.41 -5.60
C ARG A 175 2.28 -19.15 -4.98
N LEU A 176 2.88 -18.76 -3.85
CA LEU A 176 2.42 -17.69 -2.98
C LEU A 176 3.46 -16.56 -2.92
N ALA A 177 3.01 -15.33 -3.14
CA ALA A 177 3.79 -14.11 -2.93
C ALA A 177 3.12 -13.20 -1.90
N VAL A 178 3.83 -12.17 -1.46
CA VAL A 178 3.28 -11.09 -0.62
C VAL A 178 3.46 -9.76 -1.33
N ALA A 179 2.47 -8.87 -1.22
CA ALA A 179 2.52 -7.55 -1.81
C ALA A 179 1.80 -6.54 -0.92
N GLY A 180 2.20 -5.27 -1.01
CA GLY A 180 1.49 -4.19 -0.34
C GLY A 180 2.07 -2.83 -0.63
N ASN A 181 1.29 -1.78 -0.34
CA ASN A 181 1.67 -0.39 -0.54
C ASN A 181 1.85 0.35 0.79
N SER A 182 2.82 1.25 0.90
CA SER A 182 3.04 2.07 2.10
C SER A 182 3.29 1.17 3.35
N VAL A 183 2.49 1.31 4.41
CA VAL A 183 2.49 0.36 5.55
C VAL A 183 2.13 -1.07 5.15
N GLY A 184 1.43 -1.28 4.03
CA GLY A 184 1.24 -2.59 3.41
C GLY A 184 2.54 -3.18 2.89
N GLY A 185 3.44 -2.34 2.39
CA GLY A 185 4.81 -2.73 2.04
C GLY A 185 5.63 -3.11 3.27
N ASN A 186 5.44 -2.39 4.39
CA ASN A 186 5.97 -2.79 5.70
C ASN A 186 5.48 -4.20 6.08
N MET A 187 4.15 -4.40 6.06
CA MET A 187 3.53 -5.68 6.39
C MET A 187 4.00 -6.82 5.49
N ALA A 188 4.21 -6.58 4.19
CA ALA A 188 4.74 -7.59 3.27
C ALA A 188 6.17 -8.03 3.65
N ALA A 189 7.06 -7.07 3.96
CA ALA A 189 8.41 -7.36 4.42
C ALA A 189 8.40 -8.12 5.77
N VAL A 190 7.53 -7.70 6.70
CA VAL A 190 7.40 -8.31 8.03
C VAL A 190 6.84 -9.72 7.96
N VAL A 191 5.80 -9.97 7.14
CA VAL A 191 5.27 -11.32 6.92
C VAL A 191 6.34 -12.24 6.32
N ALA A 192 7.19 -11.73 5.43
CA ALA A 192 8.31 -12.52 4.90
C ALA A 192 9.36 -12.86 5.98
N LEU A 193 9.69 -11.91 6.86
CA LEU A 193 10.53 -12.15 8.05
C LEU A 193 9.90 -13.20 8.98
N MET A 194 8.62 -13.04 9.32
CA MET A 194 7.90 -13.99 10.18
C MET A 194 7.84 -15.39 9.56
N ALA A 195 7.65 -15.49 8.24
CA ALA A 195 7.65 -16.76 7.52
C ALA A 195 9.02 -17.45 7.53
N LYS A 196 10.10 -16.69 7.37
CA LYS A 196 11.47 -17.19 7.55
C LYS A 196 11.67 -17.70 8.98
N ASP A 197 11.38 -16.88 9.98
CA ASP A 197 11.65 -17.20 11.39
C ASP A 197 10.84 -18.39 11.89
N LYS A 198 9.62 -18.56 11.38
CA LYS A 198 8.73 -19.68 11.71
C LYS A 198 8.88 -20.89 10.76
N GLY A 199 9.71 -20.77 9.72
CA GLY A 199 9.99 -21.82 8.73
C GLY A 199 8.84 -22.15 7.77
N THR A 200 7.76 -21.36 7.76
CA THR A 200 6.58 -21.57 6.91
C THR A 200 5.75 -20.27 6.82
N PRO A 201 5.00 -20.04 5.73
CA PRO A 201 5.03 -20.75 4.46
C PRO A 201 6.19 -20.32 3.56
N ALA A 202 6.50 -21.11 2.54
CA ALA A 202 7.43 -20.70 1.49
C ALA A 202 6.80 -19.57 0.65
N LEU A 203 7.55 -18.47 0.48
CA LEU A 203 7.16 -17.33 -0.36
C LEU A 203 8.03 -17.30 -1.61
N ARG A 204 7.40 -17.05 -2.76
CA ARG A 204 8.07 -16.95 -4.06
C ARG A 204 8.62 -15.56 -4.34
N TYR A 205 7.95 -14.53 -3.84
CA TYR A 205 8.26 -13.14 -4.16
C TYR A 205 7.67 -12.18 -3.13
N GLN A 206 8.29 -11.00 -2.99
CA GLN A 206 7.73 -9.87 -2.25
C GLN A 206 7.71 -8.60 -3.11
N VAL A 207 6.56 -7.93 -3.19
CA VAL A 207 6.41 -6.65 -3.89
C VAL A 207 6.12 -5.54 -2.88
N LEU A 208 7.08 -4.65 -2.70
CA LEU A 208 7.05 -3.57 -1.73
C LEU A 208 6.86 -2.24 -2.47
N LEU A 209 5.63 -1.75 -2.51
CA LEU A 209 5.28 -0.50 -3.18
C LEU A 209 5.43 0.66 -2.18
N TRP A 210 6.43 1.52 -2.41
CA TRP A 210 6.78 2.71 -1.59
C TRP A 210 6.68 2.44 -0.08
N PRO A 211 7.45 1.46 0.43
CA PRO A 211 7.21 0.87 1.75
C PRO A 211 7.65 1.79 2.90
N VAL A 212 6.92 1.71 4.01
CA VAL A 212 7.45 2.09 5.33
C VAL A 212 8.39 0.98 5.81
N THR A 213 9.58 1.33 6.27
CA THR A 213 10.62 0.39 6.70
C THR A 213 11.33 0.80 7.99
N ASP A 214 11.16 2.03 8.47
CA ASP A 214 11.71 2.47 9.75
C ASP A 214 10.79 3.44 10.50
N ALA A 215 10.79 3.35 11.82
CA ALA A 215 10.18 4.32 12.72
C ALA A 215 11.17 5.46 13.02
N ASN A 216 11.71 6.08 11.96
CA ASN A 216 12.58 7.24 12.03
C ASN A 216 12.12 8.31 11.01
N PHE A 217 12.38 9.59 11.29
CA PHE A 217 11.79 10.73 10.58
C PHE A 217 12.83 11.76 10.12
N ASP A 218 14.10 11.37 10.05
CA ASP A 218 15.27 12.23 9.86
C ASP A 218 16.12 11.88 8.62
N THR A 219 15.59 11.07 7.70
CA THR A 219 16.26 10.82 6.42
C THR A 219 16.26 12.08 5.53
N GLY A 220 17.15 12.12 4.53
CA GLY A 220 17.20 13.23 3.58
C GLY A 220 15.87 13.45 2.85
N SER A 221 15.16 12.39 2.47
CA SER A 221 13.83 12.48 1.89
C SER A 221 12.76 12.97 2.87
N TYR A 222 12.84 12.60 4.16
CA TYR A 222 11.96 13.14 5.19
C TYR A 222 12.13 14.64 5.38
N ASP A 223 13.37 15.14 5.30
CA ASP A 223 13.67 16.58 5.34
C ASP A 223 13.18 17.29 4.08
N GLN A 224 13.48 16.75 2.91
CA GLN A 224 13.20 17.37 1.63
C GLN A 224 11.69 17.47 1.32
N TYR A 225 10.91 16.45 1.68
CA TYR A 225 9.48 16.34 1.34
C TYR A 225 8.57 16.37 2.58
N ALA A 226 9.02 17.06 3.63
CA ALA A 226 8.33 17.06 4.93
C ALA A 226 6.86 17.51 4.86
N GLU A 227 6.53 18.38 3.91
CA GLU A 227 5.22 19.03 3.73
C GLU A 227 4.83 19.05 2.24
N ASP A 228 3.58 19.39 1.94
CA ASP A 228 3.03 19.68 0.60
C ASP A 228 3.09 18.58 -0.48
N HIS A 229 3.61 17.40 -0.18
CA HIS A 229 3.75 16.27 -1.13
C HIS A 229 2.79 15.11 -0.83
N PHE A 230 1.55 15.44 -0.45
CA PHE A 230 0.50 14.50 0.00
C PHE A 230 0.81 13.80 1.33
N LEU A 231 1.85 12.97 1.40
CA LEU A 231 2.28 12.34 2.65
C LEU A 231 3.29 13.25 3.35
N THR A 232 2.93 13.76 4.53
CA THR A 232 3.80 14.63 5.31
C THR A 232 4.56 13.87 6.41
N ARG A 233 5.63 14.48 6.93
CA ARG A 233 6.34 13.98 8.11
C ARG A 233 5.41 13.85 9.32
N ASN A 234 4.52 14.82 9.54
CA ASN A 234 3.61 14.82 10.69
C ASN A 234 2.56 13.72 10.58
N MET A 235 2.07 13.44 9.36
CA MET A 235 1.24 12.27 9.09
C MET A 235 1.95 10.98 9.50
N MET A 236 3.20 10.79 9.06
CA MET A 236 3.96 9.58 9.41
C MET A 236 4.19 9.43 10.91
N LYS A 237 4.49 10.53 11.63
CA LYS A 237 4.58 10.50 13.11
C LYS A 237 3.26 10.08 13.73
N TRP A 238 2.15 10.67 13.28
CA TRP A 238 0.81 10.33 13.77
C TRP A 238 0.42 8.87 13.49
N PHE A 239 0.73 8.35 12.30
CA PHE A 239 0.51 6.94 11.95
C PHE A 239 1.29 6.00 12.87
N TRP A 240 2.58 6.28 13.07
CA TRP A 240 3.40 5.51 14.00
C TRP A 240 2.87 5.60 15.43
N ASP A 241 2.43 6.77 15.90
CA ASP A 241 1.87 6.94 17.25
C ASP A 241 0.57 6.17 17.45
N ASN A 242 -0.30 6.10 16.43
CA ASN A 242 -1.50 5.26 16.48
C ASN A 242 -1.16 3.76 16.43
N TYR A 243 -0.10 3.38 15.73
CA TYR A 243 0.33 1.99 15.60
C TYR A 243 1.01 1.47 16.88
N THR A 244 1.99 2.22 17.39
CA THR A 244 2.62 2.02 18.71
C THR A 244 3.53 3.19 19.08
N THR A 245 3.49 3.63 20.34
CA THR A 245 4.43 4.63 20.90
C THR A 245 5.60 3.99 21.65
N ASP A 246 5.64 2.67 21.77
CA ASP A 246 6.70 1.95 22.48
C ASP A 246 7.98 1.93 21.64
N ALA A 247 9.03 2.56 22.17
CA ALA A 247 10.34 2.64 21.51
C ALA A 247 11.00 1.25 21.34
N ALA A 248 10.74 0.31 22.24
CA ALA A 248 11.24 -1.07 22.10
C ALA A 248 10.56 -1.75 20.90
N GLN A 249 9.24 -1.64 20.79
CA GLN A 249 8.48 -2.20 19.66
C GLN A 249 8.90 -1.56 18.34
N ARG A 250 9.06 -0.23 18.29
CA ARG A 250 9.58 0.47 17.10
C ARG A 250 10.99 0.02 16.70
N ASN A 251 11.77 -0.52 17.63
CA ASN A 251 13.11 -1.06 17.36
C ASN A 251 13.10 -2.53 16.92
N GLU A 252 11.97 -3.23 17.04
CA GLU A 252 11.81 -4.60 16.56
C GLU A 252 11.79 -4.66 15.02
N ILE A 253 12.37 -5.71 14.46
CA ILE A 253 12.45 -5.90 13.00
C ILE A 253 11.08 -6.14 12.35
N TYR A 254 10.07 -6.51 13.15
CA TYR A 254 8.70 -6.68 12.69
C TYR A 254 7.88 -5.37 12.70
N ALA A 255 8.46 -4.28 13.21
CA ALA A 255 7.94 -2.93 13.01
C ALA A 255 8.82 -2.15 12.03
N SER A 256 10.13 -2.11 12.29
CA SER A 256 11.13 -1.40 11.50
C SER A 256 12.08 -2.39 10.81
N PRO A 257 11.68 -3.04 9.71
CA PRO A 257 12.51 -4.05 9.03
C PRO A 257 13.85 -3.49 8.53
N LEU A 258 13.99 -2.17 8.32
CA LEU A 258 15.28 -1.54 8.04
C LEU A 258 16.33 -1.76 9.13
N ARG A 259 15.90 -2.05 10.37
CA ARG A 259 16.80 -2.32 11.51
C ARG A 259 17.30 -3.76 11.56
N ALA A 260 16.73 -4.68 10.77
CA ALA A 260 17.17 -6.07 10.73
C ALA A 260 18.64 -6.21 10.28
N THR A 261 19.42 -7.06 10.94
CA THR A 261 20.78 -7.38 10.51
C THR A 261 20.78 -8.13 9.17
N THR A 262 21.91 -8.15 8.45
CA THR A 262 22.03 -8.90 7.20
C THR A 262 21.75 -10.39 7.39
N GLU A 263 22.15 -10.98 8.53
CA GLU A 263 21.83 -12.38 8.84
C GLU A 263 20.32 -12.61 9.06
N GLN A 264 19.63 -11.64 9.68
CA GLN A 264 18.16 -11.67 9.81
C GLN A 264 17.46 -11.51 8.45
N LEU A 265 18.07 -10.85 7.46
CA LEU A 265 17.51 -10.70 6.11
C LEU A 265 17.87 -11.83 5.14
N LYS A 266 18.96 -12.57 5.41
CA LYS A 266 19.44 -13.65 4.54
C LYS A 266 18.37 -14.72 4.32
N GLY A 267 18.14 -15.11 3.07
CA GLY A 267 17.17 -16.15 2.72
C GLY A 267 15.70 -15.68 2.65
N LEU A 268 15.45 -14.37 2.76
CA LEU A 268 14.15 -13.80 2.39
C LEU A 268 13.85 -14.01 0.88
N PRO A 269 12.57 -14.01 0.46
CA PRO A 269 12.22 -14.20 -0.95
C PRO A 269 12.72 -13.04 -1.82
N PRO A 270 12.93 -13.27 -3.14
CA PRO A 270 13.27 -12.20 -4.07
C PRO A 270 12.28 -11.04 -4.00
N ALA A 271 12.77 -9.81 -4.21
CA ALA A 271 11.99 -8.60 -3.94
C ALA A 271 11.96 -7.63 -5.12
N LEU A 272 10.80 -7.05 -5.39
CA LEU A 272 10.66 -5.77 -6.08
C LEU A 272 10.39 -4.68 -5.03
N VAL A 273 11.20 -3.63 -5.02
CA VAL A 273 10.97 -2.43 -4.21
C VAL A 273 10.80 -1.24 -5.14
N GLN A 274 9.59 -0.68 -5.19
CA GLN A 274 9.34 0.56 -5.92
C GLN A 274 9.33 1.73 -4.96
N THR A 275 9.99 2.84 -5.30
CA THR A 275 9.95 4.09 -4.52
C THR A 275 9.51 5.25 -5.39
N ALA A 276 8.86 6.24 -4.78
CA ALA A 276 8.52 7.50 -5.43
C ALA A 276 9.66 8.52 -5.22
N SER A 277 9.99 9.34 -6.21
CA SER A 277 11.11 10.29 -6.07
C SER A 277 10.85 11.41 -5.07
N ALA A 278 9.57 11.82 -4.92
CA ALA A 278 9.12 12.89 -4.04
C ALA A 278 8.24 12.35 -2.90
N ASP A 279 8.86 11.56 -2.04
CA ASP A 279 8.20 10.88 -0.93
C ASP A 279 9.16 10.85 0.27
N VAL A 280 8.63 11.17 1.46
CA VAL A 280 9.37 11.09 2.71
C VAL A 280 9.96 9.69 2.96
N LEU A 281 9.28 8.63 2.50
CA LEU A 281 9.69 7.23 2.68
C LEU A 281 10.71 6.73 1.63
N ARG A 282 11.08 7.56 0.66
CA ARG A 282 11.96 7.15 -0.45
C ARG A 282 13.27 6.56 0.06
N ASP A 283 13.98 7.30 0.91
CA ASP A 283 15.35 6.92 1.29
C ASP A 283 15.37 5.66 2.14
N GLU A 284 14.39 5.46 3.02
CA GLU A 284 14.29 4.25 3.86
C GLU A 284 13.92 3.01 3.03
N GLY A 285 13.00 3.14 2.08
CA GLY A 285 12.64 2.05 1.17
C GLY A 285 13.83 1.60 0.31
N GLU A 286 14.61 2.55 -0.21
CA GLU A 286 15.83 2.25 -0.96
C GLU A 286 16.96 1.71 -0.08
N ALA A 287 17.09 2.21 1.16
CA ALA A 287 18.05 1.68 2.12
C ALA A 287 17.72 0.22 2.47
N TYR A 288 16.44 -0.12 2.64
CA TYR A 288 16.01 -1.49 2.88
C TYR A 288 16.30 -2.40 1.69
N ALA A 289 16.03 -1.94 0.46
CA ALA A 289 16.36 -2.68 -0.75
C ALA A 289 17.88 -2.96 -0.86
N ARG A 290 18.73 -1.97 -0.55
CA ARG A 290 20.19 -2.15 -0.47
C ARG A 290 20.59 -3.14 0.63
N LYS A 291 19.91 -3.13 1.77
CA LYS A 291 20.20 -4.06 2.88
C LYS A 291 19.82 -5.51 2.58
N LEU A 292 18.72 -5.71 1.84
CA LEU A 292 18.32 -7.01 1.31
C LEU A 292 19.37 -7.56 0.33
N ASP A 293 19.83 -6.74 -0.62
CA ASP A 293 20.89 -7.11 -1.56
C ASP A 293 22.20 -7.47 -0.84
N GLN A 294 22.62 -6.67 0.14
CA GLN A 294 23.77 -6.98 1.02
C GLN A 294 23.64 -8.31 1.77
N ALA A 295 22.41 -8.76 2.05
CA ALA A 295 22.12 -10.04 2.67
C ALA A 295 22.05 -11.22 1.66
N GLY A 296 22.28 -10.95 0.37
CA GLY A 296 22.23 -11.93 -0.71
C GLY A 296 20.84 -12.25 -1.24
N VAL A 297 19.83 -11.42 -0.93
CA VAL A 297 18.49 -11.54 -1.50
C VAL A 297 18.50 -10.99 -2.92
N PRO A 298 17.92 -11.65 -3.93
CA PRO A 298 17.75 -11.05 -5.25
C PRO A 298 16.76 -9.88 -5.17
N VAL A 299 17.20 -8.66 -5.50
CA VAL A 299 16.38 -7.45 -5.37
C VAL A 299 16.39 -6.62 -6.65
N THR A 300 15.22 -6.20 -7.08
CA THR A 300 15.01 -5.14 -8.06
C THR A 300 14.51 -3.89 -7.33
N ALA A 301 15.33 -2.84 -7.27
CA ALA A 301 14.98 -1.56 -6.65
C ALA A 301 14.77 -0.50 -7.74
N VAL A 302 13.58 0.11 -7.81
CA VAL A 302 13.21 1.04 -8.90
C VAL A 302 12.57 2.29 -8.31
N ARG A 303 13.24 3.42 -8.51
CA ARG A 303 12.67 4.74 -8.25
C ARG A 303 11.86 5.20 -9.46
N TYR A 304 10.61 5.59 -9.24
CA TYR A 304 9.78 6.26 -10.22
C TYR A 304 9.86 7.78 -10.03
N ASN A 305 10.56 8.44 -10.95
CA ASN A 305 10.73 9.89 -10.94
C ASN A 305 9.41 10.62 -11.23
N GLY A 306 9.25 11.79 -10.64
CA GLY A 306 8.05 12.64 -10.77
C GLY A 306 6.87 12.22 -9.93
N MET A 307 6.98 11.11 -9.18
CA MET A 307 5.88 10.56 -8.39
C MET A 307 5.97 10.95 -6.92
N ILE A 308 4.80 11.11 -6.30
CA ILE A 308 4.58 11.27 -4.85
C ILE A 308 4.24 9.95 -4.18
N HIS A 309 4.21 9.91 -2.84
CA HIS A 309 3.71 8.76 -2.10
C HIS A 309 2.34 8.27 -2.60
N ASP A 310 2.11 6.95 -2.60
CA ASP A 310 0.83 6.34 -3.00
C ASP A 310 0.37 6.63 -4.44
N TYR A 311 1.32 6.95 -5.35
CA TYR A 311 1.03 7.20 -6.78
C TYR A 311 0.24 6.07 -7.46
N GLY A 312 0.45 4.81 -7.08
CA GLY A 312 -0.32 3.69 -7.61
C GLY A 312 -1.69 3.49 -6.94
N LEU A 313 -1.88 4.00 -5.73
CA LEU A 313 -3.13 3.91 -4.98
C LEU A 313 -4.13 5.01 -5.36
N LEU A 314 -3.68 6.24 -5.54
CA LEU A 314 -4.55 7.41 -5.71
C LEU A 314 -5.28 7.39 -7.06
N ASN A 315 -6.61 7.30 -7.04
CA ASN A 315 -7.42 7.15 -8.26
C ASN A 315 -7.27 8.31 -9.24
N VAL A 316 -7.04 9.52 -8.71
CA VAL A 316 -6.88 10.76 -9.48
C VAL A 316 -5.66 10.77 -10.39
N VAL A 317 -4.59 10.08 -10.03
CA VAL A 317 -3.36 9.95 -10.86
C VAL A 317 -3.24 8.58 -11.53
N SER A 318 -4.27 7.73 -11.45
CA SER A 318 -4.24 6.35 -11.99
C SER A 318 -3.91 6.23 -13.48
N GLN A 319 -4.22 7.28 -14.26
CA GLN A 319 -3.99 7.31 -15.70
C GLN A 319 -2.65 7.94 -16.10
N VAL A 320 -1.87 8.48 -15.15
CA VAL A 320 -0.54 9.02 -15.41
C VAL A 320 0.34 7.90 -15.99
N PRO A 321 1.07 8.14 -17.09
CA PRO A 321 1.85 7.09 -17.76
C PRO A 321 2.85 6.39 -16.83
N ALA A 322 3.52 7.14 -15.96
CA ALA A 322 4.46 6.58 -14.98
C ALA A 322 3.77 5.61 -13.99
N VAL A 323 2.56 5.96 -13.52
CA VAL A 323 1.76 5.09 -12.65
C VAL A 323 1.40 3.79 -13.36
N ARG A 324 0.91 3.88 -14.61
CA ARG A 324 0.56 2.70 -15.41
C ARG A 324 1.76 1.79 -15.67
N SER A 325 2.93 2.36 -15.98
CA SER A 325 4.16 1.59 -16.16
C SER A 325 4.62 0.93 -14.86
N ALA A 326 4.52 1.62 -13.72
CA ALA A 326 4.89 1.08 -12.43
C ALA A 326 4.03 -0.13 -12.03
N ILE A 327 2.71 -0.02 -12.19
CA ILE A 327 1.79 -1.13 -11.89
C ILE A 327 1.94 -2.26 -12.91
N LEU A 328 2.22 -1.95 -14.17
CA LEU A 328 2.55 -2.97 -15.17
C LEU A 328 3.81 -3.74 -14.76
N GLN A 329 4.89 -3.07 -14.38
CA GLN A 329 6.12 -3.73 -13.90
C GLN A 329 5.81 -4.63 -12.70
N ALA A 330 5.16 -4.10 -11.66
CA ALA A 330 4.85 -4.87 -10.46
C ALA A 330 4.02 -6.13 -10.75
N SER A 331 3.02 -6.00 -11.63
CA SER A 331 2.17 -7.13 -12.02
C SER A 331 2.89 -8.17 -12.88
N GLN A 332 3.82 -7.76 -13.77
CA GLN A 332 4.64 -8.70 -14.55
C GLN A 332 5.68 -9.41 -13.68
N GLU A 333 6.28 -8.72 -12.72
CA GLU A 333 7.22 -9.31 -11.77
C GLU A 333 6.53 -10.38 -10.89
N LEU A 334 5.31 -10.11 -10.42
CA LEU A 334 4.46 -11.12 -9.76
C LEU A 334 4.23 -12.33 -10.68
N LYS A 335 3.84 -12.10 -11.93
CA LYS A 335 3.59 -13.17 -12.90
C LYS A 335 4.80 -14.05 -13.12
N GLU A 336 5.99 -13.46 -13.26
CA GLU A 336 7.23 -14.19 -13.52
C GLU A 336 7.57 -15.13 -12.37
N HIS A 337 7.51 -14.64 -11.13
CA HIS A 337 7.91 -15.39 -9.94
C HIS A 337 6.85 -16.37 -9.43
N LEU A 338 5.60 -16.24 -9.91
CA LEU A 338 4.47 -17.11 -9.58
C LEU A 338 4.19 -18.20 -10.62
N LYS A 339 5.09 -18.39 -11.60
CA LYS A 339 5.05 -19.55 -12.49
C LYS A 339 5.20 -20.86 -11.72
#